data_AF-A0A535GIE8-F1
#
_entry.id   AF-A0A535GIE8-F1
#
_cell.length_a   1.000
_cell.length_b   1.000
_cell.length_c   1.000
_cell.angle_alpha   90.00
_cell.angle_beta   90.00
_cell.angle_gamma   90.00
#
_symmetry.space_group_name_H-M   'P 1'
#
loop_
_entity.id
_entity.type
_entity.pdbx_description
1 polymer ?
#
loop_
_entity_poly.entity_id
_entity_poly.type
_entity_poly.pdbx_seq_one_letter_code
_entity_poly.pdbx_strand_id
1 'polypeptide(L)'
;LEAGEDVMFVARRLVILAAEDIGLADPQALPVAIAAQQAAHFVGMPEAVLPLTEAALYLALAPKSNSALTSYGAARELIQETGNEPVP
;
A
#
# COMPACT_ATOMS: atom_id res chain seq x y z
N LEU A 1 1.12 -17.84 1.14
CA LEU A 1 2.07 -18.34 0.12
C LEU A 1 1.99 -19.86 -0.02
N GLU A 2 2.10 -20.63 1.07
CA GLU A 2 2.01 -22.10 1.04
C GLU A 2 0.68 -22.66 0.51
N ALA A 3 -0.41 -21.89 0.62
CA ALA A 3 -1.71 -22.24 0.05
C ALA A 3 -1.79 -22.10 -1.49
N GLY A 4 -0.70 -21.77 -2.18
CA GLY A 4 -0.66 -21.62 -3.64
C GLY A 4 -1.09 -20.24 -4.16
N GLU A 5 -1.18 -19.26 -3.27
CA GLU A 5 -1.58 -17.90 -3.64
C GLU A 5 -0.49 -17.17 -4.44
N ASP A 6 -0.91 -16.38 -5.43
CA ASP A 6 0.00 -15.61 -6.27
C ASP A 6 0.85 -14.65 -5.42
N VAL A 7 2.17 -14.77 -5.53
CA VAL A 7 3.15 -13.92 -4.84
C VAL A 7 2.89 -12.44 -5.14
N MET A 8 2.52 -12.13 -6.38
CA MET A 8 2.23 -10.78 -6.80
C MET A 8 0.91 -10.27 -6.23
N PHE A 9 -0.04 -11.16 -5.90
CA PHE A 9 -1.23 -10.79 -5.16
C PHE A 9 -0.88 -10.32 -3.75
N VAL A 10 -0.04 -11.05 -3.03
CA VAL A 10 0.45 -10.65 -1.70
C VAL A 10 1.20 -9.33 -1.77
N ALA A 11 2.10 -9.17 -2.73
CA ALA A 11 2.86 -7.93 -2.91
C ALA A 11 1.94 -6.71 -3.16
N ARG A 12 0.91 -6.85 -4.00
CA ARG A 12 -0.09 -5.79 -4.22
C ARG A 12 -0.82 -5.41 -2.94
N ARG A 13 -1.15 -6.37 -2.08
CA ARG A 13 -1.81 -6.11 -0.79
C ARG A 13 -0.90 -5.34 0.17
N LEU A 14 0.40 -5.61 0.19
CA LEU A 14 1.37 -4.84 0.99
C LEU A 14 1.49 -3.39 0.49
N VAL A 15 1.48 -3.16 -0.82
CA VAL A 15 1.51 -1.80 -1.39
C VAL A 15 0.25 -1.01 -1.01
N ILE A 16 -0.93 -1.64 -1.07
CA ILE A 16 -2.18 -1.01 -0.64
C ILE A 16 -2.12 -0.69 0.86
N LEU A 17 -1.74 -1.66 1.70
CA LEU A 17 -1.57 -1.47 3.14
C LEU A 17 -0.66 -0.28 3.48
N ALA A 18 0.46 -0.14 2.76
CA ALA A 18 1.39 0.96 2.95
C ALA A 18 0.77 2.34 2.70
N ALA A 19 -0.06 2.48 1.67
CA ALA A 19 -0.71 3.73 1.33
C ALA A 19 -1.97 4.01 2.18
N GLU A 20 -2.74 2.96 2.49
CA GLU A 20 -4.05 3.04 3.14
C GLU A 20 -3.94 3.20 4.66
N ASP A 21 -3.11 2.38 5.33
CA ASP A 21 -3.10 2.32 6.80
C ASP A 21 -1.88 3.00 7.43
N ILE A 22 -0.85 3.33 6.65
CA ILE A 22 0.36 4.02 7.13
C ILE A 22 0.43 5.43 6.54
N GLY A 23 0.38 5.53 5.21
CA GLY A 23 0.26 6.79 4.49
C GLY A 23 1.27 7.84 4.96
N LEU A 24 0.78 9.00 5.39
CA LEU A 24 1.62 10.12 5.82
C LEU A 24 2.24 9.96 7.21
N ALA A 25 1.83 8.96 8.00
CA ALA A 25 2.47 8.70 9.29
C ALA A 25 3.91 8.21 9.13
N ASP A 26 4.17 7.46 8.06
CA ASP A 26 5.52 7.09 7.63
C ASP A 26 5.59 6.98 6.10
N PRO A 27 6.02 8.05 5.40
CA PRO A 27 6.11 8.06 3.94
C PRO A 27 7.09 7.04 3.34
N GLN A 28 7.97 6.41 4.13
CA GLN A 28 8.87 5.37 3.63
C GLN A 28 8.17 4.02 3.41
N ALA A 29 6.99 3.80 4.02
CA ALA A 29 6.24 2.55 3.89
C ALA A 29 5.93 2.18 2.43
N LEU A 30 5.50 3.14 1.61
CA LEU A 30 5.15 2.89 0.22
C LEU A 30 6.38 2.53 -0.63
N PRO A 31 7.49 3.29 -0.61
CA PRO A 31 8.75 2.88 -1.25
C PRO A 31 9.24 1.49 -0.81
N VAL A 32 9.17 1.15 0.48
CA VAL A 32 9.56 -0.17 1.00
C VAL A 32 8.68 -1.28 0.41
N ALA A 33 7.37 -1.09 0.37
CA ALA A 33 6.45 -2.07 -0.21
C ALA A 33 6.67 -2.25 -1.73
N ILE A 34 6.96 -1.17 -2.46
CA ILE A 34 7.31 -1.22 -3.89
C ILE A 34 8.62 -1.97 -4.11
N ALA A 35 9.65 -1.68 -3.31
CA ALA A 35 10.93 -2.38 -3.39
C ALA A 35 10.77 -3.88 -3.13
N ALA A 36 9.99 -4.26 -2.12
CA ALA A 36 9.68 -5.66 -1.83
C ALA A 36 8.90 -6.35 -2.96
N GLN A 37 7.93 -5.66 -3.57
CA GLN A 37 7.23 -6.17 -4.74
C GLN A 37 8.19 -6.41 -5.92
N GLN A 38 9.06 -5.45 -6.23
CA GLN A 38 10.03 -5.55 -7.31
C GLN A 38 11.04 -6.69 -7.06
N ALA A 39 11.54 -6.79 -5.83
CA ALA A 39 12.42 -7.88 -5.41
C ALA A 39 11.72 -9.23 -5.53
N ALA A 40 10.47 -9.36 -5.07
CA ALA A 40 9.69 -10.59 -5.20
C ALA A 40 9.47 -11.00 -6.66
N HIS A 41 9.19 -10.02 -7.54
CA HIS A 41 9.04 -10.27 -8.97
C HIS A 41 10.35 -10.69 -9.64
N PHE A 42 11.45 -10.04 -9.29
CA PHE A 42 12.77 -10.31 -9.86
C PHE A 42 13.35 -11.64 -9.41
N VAL A 43 13.24 -11.95 -8.11
CA VAL A 43 13.86 -13.13 -7.50
C VAL A 43 13.00 -14.38 -7.71
N GLY A 44 11.67 -14.26 -7.61
CA GLY A 44 10.76 -15.41 -7.66
C GLY A 44 10.78 -16.27 -6.38
N MET A 45 9.90 -17.26 -6.32
CA MET A 45 9.83 -18.19 -5.19
C MET A 45 10.83 -19.34 -5.34
N PRO A 46 11.36 -19.87 -4.21
CA PRO A 46 10.97 -19.60 -2.82
C PRO A 46 11.57 -18.34 -2.17
N GLU A 47 12.64 -17.76 -2.71
CA GLU A 47 13.43 -16.72 -2.05
C GLU A 47 12.67 -15.39 -1.89
N ALA A 48 11.67 -15.11 -2.74
CA ALA A 48 10.78 -13.95 -2.62
C ALA A 48 10.03 -13.85 -1.27
N VAL A 49 9.99 -14.93 -0.48
CA VAL A 49 9.44 -14.90 0.89
C VAL A 49 10.17 -13.89 1.76
N LEU A 50 11.48 -13.70 1.58
CA LEU A 50 12.32 -12.84 2.41
C LEU A 50 11.94 -11.35 2.27
N PRO A 51 11.99 -10.73 1.07
CA PRO A 51 11.64 -9.32 0.91
C PRO A 51 10.16 -9.04 1.26
N LEU A 52 9.26 -9.97 0.98
CA LEU A 52 7.84 -9.82 1.36
C LEU A 52 7.64 -9.86 2.88
N THR A 53 8.38 -10.74 3.57
CA THR A 53 8.33 -10.83 5.04
C THR A 53 8.93 -9.58 5.68
N GLU A 54 10.05 -9.09 5.17
CA GLU A 54 10.68 -7.85 5.63
C GLU A 54 9.72 -6.66 5.52
N ALA A 55 9.09 -6.48 4.36
CA ALA A 55 8.09 -5.43 4.18
C ALA A 55 6.88 -5.62 5.09
N ALA A 56 6.36 -6.85 5.24
CA ALA A 56 5.22 -7.09 6.13
C ALA A 56 5.52 -6.70 7.59
N LEU A 57 6.72 -7.02 8.09
CA LEU A 57 7.15 -6.64 9.43
C LEU A 57 7.32 -5.13 9.58
N TYR A 58 7.96 -4.48 8.60
CA TYR A 58 8.08 -3.02 8.56
C TYR A 58 6.71 -2.34 8.67
N LEU A 59 5.78 -2.74 7.79
CA LEU A 59 4.44 -2.17 7.73
C LEU A 59 3.64 -2.46 9.01
N ALA A 60 3.81 -3.64 9.61
CA ALA A 60 3.16 -3.97 10.88
C ALA A 60 3.58 -3.02 12.02
N LEU A 61 4.87 -2.67 12.08
CA LEU A 61 5.44 -1.83 13.14
C LEU A 61 5.37 -0.32 12.87
N ALA A 62 5.17 0.10 11.62
CA ALA A 62 5.10 1.51 11.25
C ALA A 62 3.95 2.25 11.96
N PRO A 63 4.07 3.55 12.25
CA PRO A 63 2.96 4.35 12.75
C PRO A 63 1.82 4.37 11.71
N LYS A 64 0.58 4.39 12.18
CA LYS A 64 -0.61 4.22 11.33
C LYS A 64 -1.33 5.56 11.12
N SER A 65 -1.75 5.81 9.88
CA SER A 65 -2.64 6.90 9.50
C SER A 65 -3.40 6.53 8.24
N ASN A 66 -4.73 6.62 8.31
CA ASN A 66 -5.62 6.44 7.17
C ASN A 66 -6.04 7.76 6.51
N SER A 67 -5.32 8.85 6.80
CA SER A 67 -5.66 10.20 6.34
C SER A 67 -5.83 10.29 4.82
N ALA A 68 -5.04 9.54 4.05
CA ALA A 68 -5.13 9.51 2.59
C ALA A 68 -6.50 8.99 2.11
N LEU A 69 -6.96 7.87 2.67
CA LEU A 69 -8.25 7.28 2.32
C LEU A 69 -9.40 8.19 2.77
N THR A 70 -9.36 8.70 4.00
CA THR A 70 -10.43 9.53 4.55
C THR A 70 -10.55 10.87 3.82
N SER A 71 -9.42 11.52 3.50
CA SER A 71 -9.42 12.79 2.77
C SER A 71 -9.91 12.62 1.33
N TYR A 72 -9.55 11.51 0.66
CA TYR A 72 -10.10 11.20 -0.66
C TYR A 72 -11.61 10.95 -0.60
N GLY A 73 -12.09 10.22 0.42
CA GLY A 73 -13.52 10.00 0.65
C GLY A 73 -14.29 11.31 0.77
N ALA A 74 -13.84 12.20 1.66
CA ALA A 74 -14.47 13.51 1.86
C ALA A 74 -14.46 14.37 0.59
N ALA A 75 -13.35 14.41 -0.15
CA ALA A 75 -13.27 15.16 -1.41
C ALA A 75 -14.24 14.60 -2.47
N ARG A 76 -14.38 13.27 -2.53
CA ARG A 76 -15.31 12.61 -3.44
C ARG A 76 -16.77 12.87 -3.08
N GLU A 77 -17.11 12.86 -1.80
CA GLU A 77 -18.45 13.20 -1.32
C GLU A 77 -18.80 14.65 -1.69
N LEU A 78 -17.89 15.59 -1.45
CA LEU A 78 -18.10 16.99 -1.81
C LEU A 78 -18.41 17.15 -3.31
N ILE A 79 -17.63 16.52 -4.19
CA ILE A 79 -17.87 16.58 -5.65
C ILE A 79 -19.24 16.00 -6.03
N GLN A 80 -19.70 14.97 -5.33
CA GLN A 80 -21.04 14.40 -5.57
C GLN A 80 -22.16 15.36 -5.18
N GLU A 81 -21.94 16.20 -4.17
CA GLU A 81 -22.91 17.20 -3.70
C GLU A 81 -22.87 18.49 -4.54
N THR A 82 -21.69 19.00 -4.85
CA THR A 82 -21.51 20.32 -5.50
C THR A 82 -21.42 20.25 -7.02
N GLY A 83 -21.11 19.06 -7.57
CA GLY A 83 -20.81 18.90 -8.99
C GLY A 83 -19.45 19.51 -9.37
N ASN A 84 -19.27 19.80 -10.66
CA ASN A 84 -18.01 20.29 -11.19
C ASN A 84 -18.00 21.82 -11.29
N GLU A 85 -17.63 22.48 -10.19
CA GLU A 85 -17.43 23.92 -10.17
C GLU A 85 -16.27 24.36 -11.10
N PRO A 86 -16.32 25.55 -11.71
CA PRO A 86 -15.25 26.04 -12.57
C PRO A 86 -13.96 26.29 -11.77
N VAL A 87 -12.81 26.04 -12.39
CA VAL A 87 -11.50 26.40 -11.83
C VAL A 87 -11.43 27.93 -11.71
N PRO A 88 -11.12 28.48 -10.52
CA PRO A 88 -11.00 29.93 -10.31
C PRO A 88 -9.92 30.60 -11.17
#